data_AF-T0N6Q4-F1
#
_entry.id   AF-T0N6Q4-F1
#
_cell.length_a   1.000
_cell.length_b   1.000
_cell.length_c   1.000
_cell.angle_alpha   90.00
_cell.angle_beta   90.00
_cell.angle_gamma   90.00
#
_symmetry.space_group_name_H-M   'P 1'
#
loop_
_entity.id
_entity.type
_entity.pdbx_description
1 polymer ?
#
loop_
_entity_poly.entity_id
_entity_poly.type
_entity_poly.pdbx_seq_one_letter_code
_entity_poly.pdbx_strand_id
1 'polypeptide(L)'
;DPNFSVDRIVFTVTDFIHLVNSDLPKGSVVIFDDAGLGINARLWQEQSAKLFGMVVQGFRYKQINVFFTVPKLFFIERQSRNLAHMRFQSTKKQGLMKMYLIIESKRDPNNPLEPYPKERINGKDIQFPKVRFHIPSPELREQYEAKKKDYMDAKFRQYEEELSQLDMDKGLNPRKKIDREKIIVNLHEEGLSTRQISKVLGISKTSVHRIIKE
;
A
#
# COMPACT_ATOMS: atom_id res chain seq x y z
N ASP A 1 -25.68 -5.55 0.11
CA ASP A 1 -25.45 -6.13 1.45
C ASP A 1 -26.06 -5.19 2.48
N PRO A 2 -27.25 -5.50 3.02
CA PRO A 2 -27.93 -4.65 4.01
C PRO A 2 -27.21 -4.57 5.37
N ASN A 3 -26.37 -5.57 5.68
CA ASN A 3 -25.69 -5.70 6.98
C ASN A 3 -24.22 -5.26 6.90
N PHE A 4 -23.89 -4.42 5.93
CA PHE A 4 -22.52 -3.94 5.75
C PHE A 4 -22.14 -2.97 6.87
N SER A 5 -21.01 -3.22 7.54
CA SER A 5 -20.45 -2.38 8.60
C SER A 5 -18.95 -2.11 8.37
N VAL A 6 -18.40 -1.18 9.13
CA VAL A 6 -16.96 -0.86 9.13
C VAL A 6 -16.07 -2.07 9.44
N ASP A 7 -16.60 -3.10 10.13
CA ASP A 7 -15.87 -4.32 10.46
C ASP A 7 -15.49 -5.13 9.21
N ARG A 8 -16.24 -4.95 8.12
CA ARG A 8 -15.99 -5.60 6.83
C ARG A 8 -15.02 -4.81 5.94
N ILE A 9 -14.43 -3.74 6.46
CA ILE A 9 -13.36 -2.97 5.82
C ILE A 9 -12.02 -3.36 6.45
N VAL A 10 -11.11 -3.92 5.68
CA VAL A 10 -9.82 -4.45 6.14
C VAL A 10 -8.67 -3.78 5.39
N PHE A 11 -7.52 -3.64 6.06
CA PHE A 11 -6.33 -3.00 5.50
C PHE A 11 -5.13 -3.95 5.39
N THR A 12 -5.24 -5.17 5.94
CA THR A 12 -4.17 -6.17 5.93
C THR A 12 -4.63 -7.51 5.35
N VAL A 13 -3.70 -8.29 4.82
CA VAL A 13 -3.97 -9.65 4.32
C VAL A 13 -4.46 -10.55 5.45
N THR A 14 -3.91 -10.39 6.65
CA THR A 14 -4.31 -11.16 7.84
C THR A 14 -5.77 -10.91 8.20
N ASP A 15 -6.19 -9.64 8.32
CA ASP A 15 -7.58 -9.29 8.62
C ASP A 15 -8.53 -9.78 7.53
N PHE A 16 -8.11 -9.69 6.27
CA PHE A 16 -8.87 -10.23 5.15
C PHE A 16 -9.07 -11.74 5.28
N ILE A 17 -8.01 -12.51 5.58
CA ILE A 17 -8.11 -13.95 5.78
C ILE A 17 -9.01 -14.29 6.97
N HIS A 18 -8.90 -13.56 8.09
CA HIS A 18 -9.79 -13.75 9.24
C HIS A 18 -11.25 -13.55 8.87
N LEU A 19 -11.55 -12.50 8.12
CA LEU A 19 -12.91 -12.19 7.70
C LEU A 19 -13.45 -13.22 6.69
N VAL A 20 -12.62 -13.67 5.74
CA VAL A 20 -12.98 -14.74 4.79
C VAL A 20 -13.22 -16.07 5.52
N ASN A 21 -12.43 -16.37 6.55
CA ASN A 21 -12.57 -17.60 7.34
C ASN A 21 -13.75 -17.55 8.32
N SER A 22 -14.26 -16.36 8.64
CA SER A 22 -15.49 -16.22 9.42
C SER A 22 -16.73 -16.71 8.65
N ASP A 23 -17.82 -16.91 9.39
CA ASP A 23 -19.10 -17.37 8.86
C ASP A 23 -19.93 -16.20 8.30
N LEU A 24 -19.33 -15.44 7.36
CA LEU A 24 -20.06 -14.40 6.64
C LEU A 24 -21.23 -15.00 5.84
N PRO A 25 -22.44 -14.42 5.92
CA PRO A 25 -23.55 -14.83 5.08
C PRO A 25 -23.21 -14.71 3.59
N LYS A 26 -23.80 -15.58 2.78
CA LYS A 26 -23.70 -15.50 1.32
C LYS A 26 -24.16 -14.13 0.82
N GLY A 27 -23.40 -13.55 -0.11
CA GLY A 27 -23.64 -12.21 -0.64
C GLY A 27 -23.06 -11.07 0.21
N SER A 28 -22.42 -11.36 1.34
CA SER A 28 -21.71 -10.35 2.14
C SER A 28 -20.64 -9.64 1.33
N VAL A 29 -20.45 -8.35 1.60
CA VAL A 29 -19.45 -7.51 0.96
C VAL A 29 -18.29 -7.26 1.92
N VAL A 30 -17.07 -7.45 1.43
CA VAL A 30 -15.82 -7.13 2.10
C VAL A 30 -15.09 -6.07 1.28
N ILE A 31 -14.53 -5.06 1.93
CA ILE A 31 -13.67 -4.07 1.29
C ILE A 31 -12.26 -4.26 1.84
N PHE A 32 -11.33 -4.66 0.98
CA PHE A 32 -9.90 -4.58 1.28
C PHE A 32 -9.39 -3.25 0.74
N ASP A 33 -9.33 -2.26 1.63
CA ASP A 33 -8.93 -0.91 1.31
C ASP A 33 -7.40 -0.76 1.29
N ASP A 34 -6.88 0.02 0.35
CA ASP A 34 -5.45 0.26 0.16
C ASP A 34 -4.63 -1.05 0.00
N ALA A 35 -5.22 -2.02 -0.71
CA ALA A 35 -4.60 -3.30 -0.98
C ALA A 35 -3.24 -3.10 -1.69
N GLY A 36 -2.17 -3.65 -1.14
CA GLY A 36 -0.81 -3.47 -1.64
C GLY A 36 -0.01 -2.32 -1.01
N LEU A 37 -0.59 -1.50 -0.12
CA LEU A 37 0.18 -0.65 0.80
C LEU A 37 0.58 -1.39 2.10
N GLY A 38 0.02 -2.58 2.34
CA GLY A 38 0.39 -3.48 3.43
C GLY A 38 1.69 -4.24 3.13
N ILE A 39 2.80 -3.52 3.05
CA ILE A 39 4.11 -4.08 2.75
C ILE A 39 4.94 -4.04 4.02
N ASN A 40 4.87 -5.14 4.77
CA ASN A 40 5.76 -5.41 5.88
C ASN A 40 6.87 -6.33 5.36
N ALA A 41 8.13 -5.89 5.42
CA ALA A 41 9.37 -6.57 5.00
C ALA A 41 9.36 -7.35 3.66
N ARG A 42 10.34 -7.07 2.80
CA ARG A 42 10.51 -7.64 1.44
C ARG A 42 10.30 -9.16 1.30
N LEU A 43 10.56 -9.94 2.35
CA LEU A 43 10.30 -11.39 2.44
C LEU A 43 8.86 -11.76 2.83
N TRP A 44 8.25 -11.01 3.76
CA TRP A 44 6.86 -11.21 4.16
C TRP A 44 5.90 -10.77 3.05
N GLN A 45 6.30 -9.81 2.21
CA GLN A 45 5.59 -9.43 1.00
C GLN A 45 5.41 -10.60 0.03
N GLU A 46 6.47 -11.38 -0.22
CA GLU A 46 6.41 -12.52 -1.15
C GLU A 46 5.50 -13.62 -0.62
N GLN A 47 5.60 -13.93 0.67
CA GLN A 47 4.73 -14.92 1.33
C GLN A 47 3.28 -14.43 1.40
N SER A 48 3.05 -13.17 1.75
CA SER A 48 1.72 -12.56 1.81
C SER A 48 1.06 -12.49 0.44
N ALA A 49 1.80 -12.11 -0.61
CA ALA A 49 1.28 -12.09 -1.97
C ALA A 49 0.91 -13.49 -2.45
N LYS A 50 1.72 -14.50 -2.12
CA LYS A 50 1.42 -15.91 -2.43
C LYS A 50 0.16 -16.40 -1.70
N LEU A 51 0.08 -16.16 -0.38
CA LEU A 51 -1.07 -16.53 0.44
C LEU A 51 -2.34 -15.81 -0.01
N PHE A 52 -2.24 -14.51 -0.28
CA PHE A 52 -3.32 -13.70 -0.83
C PHE A 52 -3.83 -14.28 -2.15
N GLY A 53 -2.93 -14.60 -3.09
CA GLY A 53 -3.30 -15.26 -4.34
C GLY A 53 -4.03 -16.60 -4.14
N MET A 54 -3.57 -17.44 -3.21
CA MET A 54 -4.24 -18.71 -2.87
C MET A 54 -5.63 -18.49 -2.28
N VAL A 55 -5.78 -17.50 -1.39
CA VAL A 55 -7.07 -17.15 -0.78
C VAL A 55 -8.03 -16.63 -1.84
N VAL A 56 -7.59 -15.71 -2.72
CA VAL A 56 -8.40 -15.15 -3.80
C VAL A 56 -8.87 -16.21 -4.79
N GLN A 57 -8.06 -17.22 -5.04
CA GLN A 57 -8.47 -18.38 -5.85
C GLN A 57 -9.54 -19.22 -5.14
N GLY A 58 -9.38 -19.43 -3.83
CA GLY A 58 -10.17 -20.36 -3.06
C GLY A 58 -11.52 -19.83 -2.55
N PHE A 59 -11.69 -18.54 -2.26
CA PHE A 59 -12.87 -18.10 -1.50
C PHE A 59 -14.19 -18.04 -2.30
N ARG A 60 -14.19 -18.28 -3.62
CA ARG A 60 -15.41 -18.17 -4.46
C ARG A 60 -16.57 -19.05 -3.98
N TYR A 61 -16.29 -20.22 -3.40
CA TYR A 61 -17.34 -21.11 -2.86
C TYR A 61 -18.09 -20.49 -1.66
N LYS A 62 -17.49 -19.51 -0.97
CA LYS A 62 -18.14 -18.77 0.12
C LYS A 62 -19.18 -17.78 -0.38
N GLN A 63 -19.22 -17.50 -1.69
CA GLN A 63 -20.19 -16.61 -2.33
C GLN A 63 -20.22 -15.21 -1.71
N ILE A 64 -19.06 -14.70 -1.27
CA ILE A 64 -18.87 -13.34 -0.78
C ILE A 64 -18.30 -12.45 -1.89
N ASN A 65 -18.60 -11.16 -1.82
CA ASN A 65 -18.11 -10.15 -2.75
C ASN A 65 -16.95 -9.39 -2.10
N VAL A 66 -15.84 -9.23 -2.83
CA VAL A 66 -14.67 -8.51 -2.34
C VAL A 66 -14.33 -7.35 -3.26
N PHE A 67 -14.18 -6.16 -2.69
CA PHE A 67 -13.67 -4.98 -3.37
C PHE A 67 -12.25 -4.71 -2.92
N PHE A 68 -11.33 -4.59 -3.88
CA PHE A 68 -9.98 -4.12 -3.64
C PHE A 68 -9.87 -2.66 -4.10
N THR A 69 -9.41 -1.77 -3.24
CA THR A 69 -9.07 -0.41 -3.65
C THR A 69 -7.56 -0.29 -3.78
N VAL A 70 -7.10 0.22 -4.92
CA VAL A 70 -5.67 0.42 -5.19
C VAL A 70 -5.46 1.71 -5.99
N PRO A 71 -4.37 2.46 -5.74
CA PRO A 71 -4.03 3.62 -6.57
C PRO A 71 -3.75 3.25 -8.03
N LYS A 72 -3.09 2.09 -8.23
CA LYS A 72 -2.73 1.57 -9.55
C LYS A 72 -2.93 0.06 -9.58
N LEU A 73 -3.45 -0.45 -10.70
CA LEU A 73 -3.81 -1.85 -10.89
C LEU A 73 -2.62 -2.84 -10.73
N PHE A 74 -1.38 -2.36 -10.90
CA PHE A 74 -0.17 -3.17 -10.72
C PHE A 74 0.30 -3.33 -9.28
N PHE A 75 -0.38 -2.71 -8.32
CA PHE A 75 -0.13 -2.95 -6.89
C PHE A 75 -0.68 -4.31 -6.44
N ILE A 76 -1.65 -4.85 -7.19
CA ILE A 76 -2.12 -6.23 -7.04
C ILE A 76 -1.30 -7.12 -7.97
N GLU A 77 -0.85 -8.25 -7.47
CA GLU A 77 -0.14 -9.23 -8.25
C GLU A 77 -1.03 -9.81 -9.37
N ARG A 78 -0.38 -10.27 -10.43
CA ARG A 78 -1.03 -10.62 -11.69
C ARG A 78 -2.17 -11.64 -11.54
N GLN A 79 -1.97 -12.67 -10.71
CA GLN A 79 -2.93 -13.75 -10.56
C GLN A 79 -4.24 -13.24 -9.96
N SER A 80 -4.20 -12.53 -8.84
CA SER A 80 -5.42 -11.96 -8.24
C SER A 80 -6.08 -10.92 -9.13
N ARG A 81 -5.29 -10.15 -9.89
CA ARG A 81 -5.85 -9.23 -10.90
C ARG A 81 -6.65 -9.95 -12.00
N ASN A 82 -6.13 -11.08 -12.50
CA ASN A 82 -6.82 -11.86 -13.52
C ASN A 82 -8.09 -12.56 -13.00
N LEU A 83 -8.25 -12.65 -11.68
CA LEU A 83 -9.43 -13.23 -11.02
C LEU A 83 -10.51 -12.18 -10.70
N ALA A 84 -10.22 -10.90 -10.86
CA ALA A 84 -11.20 -9.85 -10.73
C ALA A 84 -12.28 -10.01 -11.81
N HIS A 85 -13.55 -9.77 -11.44
CA HIS A 85 -14.68 -9.86 -12.38
C HIS A 85 -14.98 -8.50 -13.02
N MET A 86 -14.74 -7.42 -12.28
CA MET A 86 -15.05 -6.05 -12.68
C MET A 86 -13.98 -5.09 -12.17
N ARG A 87 -13.74 -4.02 -12.93
CA ARG A 87 -12.88 -2.91 -12.55
C ARG A 87 -13.64 -1.60 -12.57
N PHE A 88 -13.54 -0.86 -11.47
CA PHE A 88 -14.02 0.51 -11.39
C PHE A 88 -12.83 1.47 -11.45
N GLN A 89 -12.82 2.39 -12.42
CA GLN A 89 -11.78 3.39 -12.58
C GLN A 89 -12.31 4.77 -12.20
N SER A 90 -11.62 5.45 -11.28
CA SER A 90 -11.94 6.81 -10.90
C SER A 90 -11.90 7.76 -12.11
N THR A 91 -12.74 8.80 -12.05
CA THR A 91 -12.72 9.90 -13.01
C THR A 91 -12.41 11.21 -12.29
N LYS A 92 -12.29 12.32 -13.04
CA LYS A 92 -12.14 13.66 -12.45
C LYS A 92 -13.35 14.08 -11.59
N LYS A 93 -14.50 13.43 -11.73
CA LYS A 93 -15.71 13.72 -10.94
C LYS A 93 -15.86 12.69 -9.83
N GLN A 94 -15.87 13.15 -8.59
CA GLN A 94 -16.05 12.29 -7.41
C GLN A 94 -17.34 11.46 -7.51
N GLY A 95 -17.28 10.21 -7.08
CA GLY A 95 -18.37 9.25 -7.14
C GLY A 95 -18.70 8.73 -8.55
N LEU A 96 -18.19 9.33 -9.62
CA LEU A 96 -18.38 8.82 -10.98
C LEU A 96 -17.19 7.96 -11.39
N MET A 97 -17.43 6.68 -11.67
CA MET A 97 -16.41 5.72 -12.06
C MET A 97 -16.72 5.12 -13.43
N LYS A 98 -15.69 4.87 -14.24
CA LYS A 98 -15.82 3.99 -15.40
C LYS A 98 -15.90 2.55 -14.93
N MET A 99 -16.73 1.74 -15.57
CA MET A 99 -16.95 0.35 -15.20
C MET A 99 -16.54 -0.56 -16.34
N TYR A 100 -15.69 -1.53 -16.06
CA TYR A 100 -15.20 -2.50 -17.02
C TYR A 100 -15.48 -3.91 -16.52
N LEU A 101 -15.90 -4.81 -17.41
CA LEU A 101 -15.82 -6.25 -17.15
C LEU A 101 -14.40 -6.71 -17.41
N ILE A 102 -13.91 -7.69 -16.66
CA ILE A 102 -12.63 -8.32 -16.93
C ILE A 102 -12.92 -9.65 -17.64
N ILE A 103 -12.50 -9.77 -18.89
CA ILE A 103 -12.70 -10.96 -19.71
C ILE A 103 -11.34 -11.47 -20.17
N GLU A 104 -11.12 -12.78 -20.06
CA GLU A 104 -9.90 -13.40 -20.57
C GLU A 104 -9.75 -13.16 -22.08
N SER A 105 -8.59 -12.65 -22.48
CA SER A 105 -8.25 -12.50 -23.88
C SER A 105 -7.78 -13.84 -24.44
N LYS A 106 -8.50 -14.36 -25.46
CA LYS A 106 -8.11 -15.59 -26.16
C LYS A 106 -6.76 -15.49 -26.89
N ARG A 107 -6.28 -14.27 -27.15
CA ARG A 107 -5.01 -14.02 -27.88
C ARG A 107 -3.85 -13.79 -26.94
N ASP A 108 -4.09 -13.12 -25.82
CA ASP A 108 -3.08 -12.81 -24.82
C ASP A 108 -3.68 -12.96 -23.42
N PRO A 109 -3.64 -14.16 -22.81
CA PRO A 109 -4.18 -14.39 -21.47
C PRO A 109 -3.57 -13.47 -20.40
N ASN A 110 -2.45 -12.82 -20.70
CA ASN A 110 -1.77 -11.91 -19.82
C ASN A 110 -2.32 -10.49 -19.82
N ASN A 111 -3.12 -10.16 -20.82
CA ASN A 111 -3.71 -8.84 -21.01
C ASN A 111 -5.22 -9.01 -21.21
N PRO A 112 -6.00 -9.08 -20.11
CA PRO A 112 -7.44 -9.28 -20.20
C PRO A 112 -8.11 -8.12 -20.94
N LEU A 113 -9.21 -8.44 -21.62
CA LEU A 113 -10.05 -7.45 -22.25
C LEU A 113 -10.90 -6.76 -21.20
N GLU A 114 -11.07 -5.46 -21.38
CA GLU A 114 -11.83 -4.60 -20.48
C GLU A 114 -13.00 -3.93 -21.21
N PRO A 115 -14.02 -4.67 -21.70
CA PRO A 115 -15.17 -4.06 -22.34
C PRO A 115 -16.06 -3.35 -21.30
N TYR A 116 -16.74 -2.29 -21.74
CA TYR A 116 -17.87 -1.75 -20.98
C TYR A 116 -19.00 -2.80 -20.92
N PRO A 117 -19.68 -2.97 -19.77
CA PRO A 117 -20.86 -3.82 -19.68
C PRO A 117 -21.92 -3.39 -20.70
N LYS A 118 -22.61 -4.37 -21.30
CA LYS A 118 -23.67 -4.14 -22.28
C LYS A 118 -24.83 -5.06 -21.97
N GLU A 119 -26.04 -4.54 -22.05
CA GLU A 119 -27.27 -5.33 -21.94
C GLU A 119 -28.21 -5.03 -23.10
N ARG A 120 -28.99 -6.04 -23.50
CA ARG A 120 -29.99 -5.88 -24.54
C ARG A 120 -31.31 -5.46 -23.91
N ILE A 121 -31.70 -4.20 -24.11
CA ILE A 121 -32.92 -3.63 -23.56
C ILE A 121 -33.81 -3.20 -24.73
N ASN A 122 -35.03 -3.74 -24.79
CA ASN A 122 -36.00 -3.46 -25.87
C ASN A 122 -35.41 -3.66 -27.28
N GLY A 123 -34.62 -4.73 -27.46
CA GLY A 123 -33.99 -5.07 -28.75
C GLY A 123 -32.77 -4.25 -29.14
N LYS A 124 -32.32 -3.30 -28.30
CA LYS A 124 -31.13 -2.48 -28.53
C LYS A 124 -30.04 -2.83 -27.52
N ASP A 125 -28.79 -2.85 -27.98
CA ASP A 125 -27.64 -3.05 -27.11
C ASP A 125 -27.27 -1.72 -26.46
N ILE A 126 -27.45 -1.63 -25.15
CA ILE A 126 -27.15 -0.44 -24.34
C ILE A 126 -25.86 -0.71 -23.55
N GLN A 127 -24.89 0.21 -23.64
CA GLN A 127 -23.65 0.14 -22.88
C GLN A 127 -23.76 0.95 -21.58
N PHE A 128 -23.13 0.44 -20.52
CA PHE A 128 -23.06 1.09 -19.20
C PHE A 128 -21.61 1.49 -18.89
N PRO A 129 -21.08 2.55 -19.54
CA PRO A 129 -19.66 2.87 -19.42
C PRO A 129 -19.27 3.43 -18.06
N LYS A 130 -20.24 3.93 -17.28
CA LYS A 130 -20.00 4.60 -16.00
C LYS A 130 -21.08 4.24 -15.00
N VAL A 131 -20.69 4.23 -13.74
CA VAL A 131 -21.57 4.08 -12.58
C VAL A 131 -21.34 5.25 -11.62
N ARG A 132 -22.40 5.69 -10.92
CA ARG A 132 -22.31 6.68 -9.85
C ARG A 132 -22.47 5.98 -8.51
N PHE A 133 -21.43 6.08 -7.68
CA PHE A 133 -21.49 5.75 -6.27
C PHE A 133 -21.88 6.99 -5.48
N HIS A 134 -22.83 6.83 -4.57
CA HIS A 134 -23.21 7.86 -3.62
C HIS A 134 -22.29 7.82 -2.41
N ILE A 135 -22.23 8.94 -1.69
CA ILE A 135 -21.50 8.99 -0.44
C ILE A 135 -22.20 8.09 0.60
N PRO A 136 -21.44 7.28 1.38
CA PRO A 136 -22.02 6.48 2.46
C PRO A 136 -22.63 7.35 3.57
N SER A 137 -23.36 6.71 4.50
CA SER A 137 -23.92 7.41 5.66
C SER A 137 -22.82 8.11 6.47
N PRO A 138 -23.13 9.26 7.11
CA PRO A 138 -22.16 9.98 7.94
C PRO A 138 -21.54 9.11 9.04
N GLU A 139 -22.36 8.26 9.69
CA GLU A 139 -21.92 7.33 10.73
C GLU A 139 -20.88 6.33 10.21
N LEU A 140 -21.17 5.65 9.10
CA LEU A 140 -20.23 4.69 8.52
C LEU A 140 -18.93 5.37 8.07
N ARG A 141 -19.02 6.61 7.57
CA ARG A 141 -17.85 7.42 7.23
C ARG A 141 -17.00 7.73 8.45
N GLU A 142 -17.59 8.20 9.53
CA GLU A 142 -16.86 8.54 10.75
C GLU A 142 -16.14 7.31 11.32
N GLN A 143 -16.84 6.18 11.39
CA GLN A 143 -16.26 4.90 11.82
C GLN A 143 -15.10 4.47 10.91
N TYR A 144 -15.27 4.58 9.59
CA TYR A 144 -14.22 4.25 8.62
C TYR A 144 -12.99 5.15 8.76
N GLU A 145 -13.18 6.47 8.83
CA GLU A 145 -12.07 7.43 8.94
C GLU A 145 -11.31 7.24 10.26
N ALA A 146 -12.01 6.98 11.36
CA ALA A 146 -11.39 6.64 12.65
C ALA A 146 -10.55 5.36 12.53
N LYS A 147 -11.13 4.27 12.00
CA LYS A 147 -10.43 2.99 11.81
C LYS A 147 -9.21 3.14 10.89
N LYS A 148 -9.34 3.91 9.81
CA LYS A 148 -8.26 4.18 8.85
C LYS A 148 -7.14 4.99 9.48
N LYS A 149 -7.48 6.03 10.25
CA LYS A 149 -6.50 6.85 10.97
C LYS A 149 -5.69 6.00 11.94
N ASP A 150 -6.35 5.19 12.76
CA ASP A 150 -5.67 4.33 13.74
C ASP A 150 -4.71 3.34 13.06
N TYR A 151 -5.15 2.74 11.96
CA TYR A 151 -4.32 1.85 11.15
C TYR A 151 -3.09 2.57 10.57
N MET A 152 -3.29 3.74 9.94
CA MET A 152 -2.22 4.49 9.29
C MET A 152 -1.21 5.04 10.30
N ASP A 153 -1.67 5.56 11.44
CA ASP A 153 -0.81 6.05 12.52
C ASP A 153 0.04 4.92 13.12
N ALA A 154 -0.54 3.72 13.30
CA ALA A 154 0.22 2.54 13.70
C ALA A 154 1.26 2.15 12.66
N LYS A 155 0.91 2.18 11.37
CA LYS A 155 1.83 1.87 10.27
C LYS A 155 2.99 2.84 10.15
N PHE A 156 2.74 4.14 10.27
CA PHE A 156 3.81 5.14 10.20
C PHE A 156 4.80 5.01 11.36
N ARG A 157 4.32 4.73 12.58
CA ARG A 157 5.19 4.43 13.73
C ARG A 157 6.06 3.19 13.45
N GLN A 158 5.46 2.14 12.89
CA GLN A 158 6.20 0.94 12.52
C GLN A 158 7.32 1.24 11.49
N TYR A 159 7.04 2.06 10.47
CA TYR A 159 8.06 2.46 9.51
C TYR A 159 9.18 3.30 10.13
N GLU A 160 8.84 4.19 11.06
CA GLU A 160 9.83 4.98 11.79
C GLU A 160 10.77 4.10 12.63
N GLU A 161 10.22 3.09 13.30
CA GLU A 161 10.99 2.09 14.06
C GLU A 161 11.90 1.25 13.17
N GLU A 162 11.38 0.73 12.05
CA GLU A 162 12.15 -0.06 11.08
C GLU A 162 13.30 0.76 10.46
N LEU A 163 13.04 2.02 10.09
CA LEU A 163 14.06 2.92 9.58
C LEU A 163 15.14 3.18 10.65
N SER A 164 14.73 3.42 11.89
CA SER A 164 15.66 3.62 13.01
C SER A 164 16.54 2.40 13.26
N GLN A 165 15.99 1.18 13.16
CA GLN A 165 16.75 -0.07 13.28
C GLN A 165 17.74 -0.25 12.13
N LEU A 166 17.30 0.00 10.89
CA LEU A 166 18.18 -0.06 9.71
C LEU A 166 19.35 0.93 9.79
N ASP A 167 19.09 2.11 10.34
CA ASP A 167 20.10 3.12 10.60
C ASP A 167 21.09 2.64 11.67
N MET A 168 20.62 2.04 12.77
CA MET A 168 21.50 1.44 13.78
C MET A 168 22.35 0.28 13.22
N ASP A 169 21.76 -0.62 12.44
CA ASP A 169 22.44 -1.79 11.86
C ASP A 169 23.49 -1.42 10.80
N LYS A 170 23.28 -0.31 10.09
CA LYS A 170 24.29 0.26 9.17
C LYS A 170 25.38 1.05 9.90
N GLY A 171 25.38 1.08 11.24
CA GLY A 171 26.26 1.94 12.04
C GLY A 171 25.97 3.44 11.89
N LEU A 172 24.88 3.80 11.21
CA LEU A 172 24.35 5.14 11.07
C LEU A 172 23.47 5.45 12.28
N ASN A 173 24.06 5.58 13.45
CA ASN A 173 23.32 5.93 14.65
C ASN A 173 22.57 7.28 14.44
N PRO A 174 21.22 7.32 14.39
CA PRO A 174 20.48 8.52 13.97
C PRO A 174 20.62 9.68 14.97
N ARG A 175 20.96 9.36 16.23
CA ARG A 175 21.34 10.34 17.27
C ARG A 175 22.81 10.77 17.23
N LYS A 176 23.62 10.21 16.32
CA LYS A 176 24.97 10.68 15.99
C LYS A 176 25.03 11.24 14.57
N LYS A 177 24.17 12.19 14.23
CA LYS A 177 24.69 13.36 13.51
C LYS A 177 25.48 14.19 14.53
N ILE A 178 26.55 13.62 15.10
CA ILE A 178 27.51 14.45 15.80
C ILE A 178 28.02 15.38 14.72
N ASP A 179 27.85 16.66 14.98
CA ASP A 179 28.20 17.76 14.12
C ASP A 179 29.69 17.61 13.79
N ARG A 180 29.99 16.89 12.70
CA ARG A 180 31.36 16.49 12.35
C ARG A 180 32.23 17.73 12.18
N GLU A 181 31.59 18.82 11.75
CA GLU A 181 32.15 20.15 11.68
C GLU A 181 32.58 20.65 13.06
N LYS A 182 31.72 20.58 14.09
CA LYS A 182 32.11 20.95 15.47
C LYS A 182 33.22 20.08 16.04
N ILE A 183 33.23 18.76 15.78
CA ILE A 183 34.35 17.92 16.23
C ILE A 183 35.66 18.36 15.55
N ILE A 184 35.62 18.62 14.24
CA ILE A 184 36.80 19.06 13.49
C ILE A 184 37.32 20.40 14.00
N VAL A 185 36.42 21.35 14.28
CA VAL A 185 36.77 22.66 14.85
C VAL A 185 37.37 22.51 16.24
N ASN A 186 36.73 21.76 17.15
CA ASN A 186 37.24 21.57 18.50
C ASN A 186 38.63 20.90 18.52
N LEU A 187 38.85 19.86 17.71
CA LEU A 187 40.16 19.21 17.62
C LEU A 187 41.24 20.14 17.04
N HIS A 188 40.85 21.06 16.15
CA HIS A 188 41.77 22.07 15.62
C HIS A 188 42.10 23.14 16.67
N GLU A 189 41.12 23.59 17.46
CA GLU A 189 41.32 24.48 18.60
C GLU A 189 42.20 23.86 19.70
N GLU A 190 42.10 22.54 19.90
CA GLU A 190 43.00 21.75 20.75
C GLU A 190 44.43 21.60 20.19
N GLY A 191 44.71 22.19 19.01
CA GLY A 191 46.03 22.27 18.40
C GLY A 191 46.41 21.09 17.51
N LEU A 192 45.48 20.20 17.18
CA LEU A 192 45.78 19.10 16.27
C LEU A 192 45.88 19.60 14.83
N SER A 193 46.93 19.16 14.14
CA SER A 193 47.07 19.42 12.71
C SER A 193 45.98 18.71 11.89
N THR A 194 45.65 19.27 10.73
CA THR A 194 44.74 18.67 9.74
C THR A 194 45.09 17.20 9.43
N ARG A 195 46.39 16.85 9.46
CA ARG A 195 46.87 15.47 9.27
C ARG A 195 46.50 14.56 10.44
N GLN A 196 46.60 15.03 11.68
CA GLN A 196 46.21 14.28 12.87
C GLN A 196 44.70 14.11 12.93
N ILE A 197 43.93 15.17 12.68
CA ILE A 197 42.45 15.13 12.64
C ILE A 197 41.96 14.14 11.57
N SER A 198 42.54 14.19 10.36
CA SER A 198 42.25 13.25 9.27
C SER A 198 42.51 11.80 9.68
N LYS A 199 43.60 11.53 10.42
CA LYS A 199 43.95 10.18 10.89
C LYS A 199 43.03 9.70 12.00
N VAL A 200 42.64 10.57 12.93
CA VAL A 200 41.75 10.25 14.07
C VAL A 200 40.32 9.98 13.59
N LEU A 201 39.82 10.76 12.63
CA LEU A 201 38.43 10.69 12.17
C LEU A 201 38.23 9.84 10.91
N GLY A 202 39.30 9.36 10.27
CA GLY A 202 39.22 8.52 9.07
C GLY A 202 38.68 9.26 7.84
N ILE A 203 38.87 10.58 7.75
CA ILE A 203 38.36 11.44 6.67
C ILE A 203 39.50 12.06 5.85
N SER A 204 39.21 12.47 4.62
CA SER A 204 40.23 13.08 3.74
C SER A 204 40.72 14.42 4.28
N LYS A 205 42.02 14.68 4.15
CA LYS A 205 42.64 15.97 4.56
C LYS A 205 41.97 17.17 3.89
N THR A 206 41.51 16.99 2.65
CA THR A 206 40.79 18.02 1.89
C THR A 206 39.46 18.38 2.53
N SER A 207 38.70 17.40 3.06
CA SER A 207 37.45 17.68 3.77
C SER A 207 37.69 18.42 5.07
N VAL A 208 38.73 18.04 5.82
CA VAL A 208 39.11 18.74 7.06
C VAL A 208 39.53 20.19 6.77
N HIS A 209 40.35 20.40 5.74
CA HIS A 209 40.84 21.73 5.37
C HIS A 209 39.71 22.66 4.89
N ARG A 210 38.72 22.13 4.16
CA ARG A 210 37.55 22.90 3.73
C ARG A 210 36.75 23.41 4.93
N ILE A 211 36.51 22.55 5.92
CA ILE A 211 35.70 22.85 7.11
C ILE A 211 36.39 23.86 8.04
N ILE A 212 37.73 23.83 8.15
CA ILE A 212 38.48 24.79 8.99
C ILE A 212 38.54 26.19 8.35
N LYS A 213 38.31 26.31 7.04
CA LYS A 213 38.46 27.55 6.27
C LYS A 213 37.14 28.31 6.06
N GLU A 214 36.01 27.62 6.19
CA GLU A 214 34.66 28.21 6.26
C GLU A 214 34.43 28.85 7.63
#